data_AF-A0ABD5VSQ9-F1
#
_entry.id   AF-A0ABD5VSQ9-F1
#
_cell.length_a   1.000
_cell.length_b   1.000
_cell.length_c   1.000
_cell.angle_alpha   90.00
_cell.angle_beta   90.00
_cell.angle_gamma   90.00
#
_symmetry.space_group_name_H-M   'P 1'
#
loop_
_entity.id
_entity.type
_entity.pdbx_description
1 polymer ?
#
loop_
_entity_poly.entity_id
_entity_poly.type
_entity_poly.pdbx_seq_one_letter_code
_entity_poly.pdbx_strand_id
1 'polypeptide(L)' 'MARIVYQGAEGEGPEIIDDLGEDELWYHADTSYWVAKVEEDDEGNDVLRRIPGRRVYYVEETRRAEERNVPSTWDY' A
#
# COMPACT_ATOMS: atom_id res chain seq x y z
N MET A 1 -8.97 -2.42 3.22
CA MET A 1 -8.59 -3.14 1.98
C MET A 1 -7.86 -2.17 1.08
N ALA A 2 -6.79 -2.60 0.42
CA ALA A 2 -5.93 -1.77 -0.40
C ALA A 2 -5.52 -2.51 -1.68
N ARG A 3 -5.21 -1.73 -2.70
CA ARG A 3 -4.74 -2.18 -4.01
C ARG A 3 -3.63 -1.26 -4.50
N ILE A 4 -2.59 -1.86 -5.07
CA ILE A 4 -1.48 -1.13 -5.70
C ILE A 4 -1.27 -1.64 -7.13
N VAL A 5 -1.09 -0.72 -8.07
CA VAL A 5 -0.79 -1.02 -9.47
C VAL A 5 0.51 -0.35 -9.86
N TYR A 6 1.45 -1.13 -10.42
CA TYR A 6 2.80 -0.67 -10.70
C TYR A 6 3.38 -1.29 -11.97
N GLN A 7 4.47 -0.71 -12.46
CA GLN A 7 5.21 -1.19 -13.61
C GLN A 7 5.89 -2.54 -13.27
N GLY A 8 5.58 -3.59 -14.04
CA GLY A 8 6.25 -4.89 -13.97
C GLY A 8 7.68 -4.87 -14.51
N ALA A 9 8.30 -6.03 -14.71
CA ALA A 9 9.63 -6.07 -15.30
C ALA A 9 9.64 -5.60 -16.77
N GLU A 10 10.83 -5.37 -17.30
CA GLU A 10 10.99 -4.87 -18.66
C GLU A 10 10.39 -5.85 -19.69
N GLY A 11 9.44 -5.37 -20.49
CA GLY A 11 8.69 -6.20 -21.44
C GLY A 11 7.42 -6.84 -20.86
N GLU A 12 7.18 -6.70 -19.56
CA GLU A 12 5.95 -7.17 -18.91
C GLU A 12 4.92 -6.03 -18.78
N GLY A 13 3.66 -6.42 -18.65
CA GLY A 13 2.56 -5.49 -18.38
C GLY A 13 2.62 -4.91 -16.96
N PRO A 14 1.64 -4.07 -16.59
CA PRO A 14 1.48 -3.63 -15.21
C PRO A 14 1.20 -4.82 -14.28
N GLU A 15 1.84 -4.83 -13.11
CA GLU A 15 1.54 -5.75 -12.02
C GLU A 15 0.52 -5.11 -11.07
N ILE A 16 -0.32 -5.94 -10.46
CA ILE A 16 -1.36 -5.55 -9.52
C ILE A 16 -1.22 -6.42 -8.28
N ILE A 17 -1.30 -5.82 -7.10
CA ILE A 17 -1.56 -6.54 -5.85
C ILE A 17 -2.86 -5.99 -5.29
N ASP A 18 -3.82 -6.88 -5.07
CA ASP A 18 -5.16 -6.60 -4.57
C ASP A 18 -5.42 -7.31 -3.24
N ASP A 19 -6.57 -6.99 -2.62
CA ASP A 19 -7.05 -7.57 -1.35
C ASP A 19 -6.11 -7.40 -0.15
N LEU A 20 -5.23 -6.39 -0.18
CA LEU A 20 -4.33 -6.10 0.95
C LEU A 20 -5.11 -5.53 2.13
N GLY A 21 -4.82 -5.99 3.33
CA GLY A 21 -5.25 -5.41 4.60
C GLY A 21 -4.76 -3.97 4.79
N GLU A 22 -5.35 -3.26 5.76
CA GLU A 22 -5.00 -1.86 6.05
C GLU A 22 -3.53 -1.70 6.48
N ASP A 23 -2.96 -2.70 7.16
CA ASP A 23 -1.56 -2.72 7.61
C ASP A 23 -0.62 -3.47 6.66
N GLU A 24 -1.14 -4.03 5.57
CA GLU A 24 -0.37 -4.86 4.62
C GLU A 24 0.23 -4.04 3.47
N LEU A 25 -0.15 -2.78 3.33
CA LEU A 25 0.40 -1.84 2.36
C LEU A 25 0.79 -0.53 3.04
N TRP A 26 2.06 -0.14 2.95
CA TRP A 26 2.51 1.14 3.50
C TRP A 26 3.56 1.81 2.63
N TYR A 27 3.64 3.14 2.76
CA TYR A 27 4.63 3.95 2.07
C TYR A 27 5.79 4.31 3.00
N HIS A 28 7.01 4.04 2.57
CA HIS A 28 8.23 4.40 3.27
C HIS A 28 8.78 5.71 2.68
N ALA A 29 8.43 6.83 3.32
CA ALA A 29 8.66 8.17 2.79
C ALA A 29 10.15 8.50 2.56
N ASP A 30 11.03 8.16 3.49
CA ASP A 30 12.46 8.52 3.44
C ASP A 30 13.20 7.98 2.21
N THR A 31 12.75 6.84 1.70
CA THR A 31 13.35 6.11 0.59
C THR A 31 12.44 6.04 -0.64
N SER A 32 11.26 6.64 -0.54
CA SER A 32 10.27 6.73 -1.61
C SER A 32 9.88 5.40 -2.24
N TYR A 33 9.67 4.35 -1.43
CA TYR A 33 9.12 3.07 -1.89
C TYR A 33 7.86 2.69 -1.12
N TRP A 34 7.00 1.94 -1.78
CA TRP A 34 5.90 1.21 -1.16
C TRP A 34 6.38 -0.16 -0.71
N VAL A 35 5.76 -0.69 0.33
CA VAL A 35 5.96 -2.07 0.78
C VAL A 35 4.60 -2.74 0.88
N ALA A 36 4.48 -3.90 0.27
CA ALA A 36 3.32 -4.77 0.38
C ALA A 36 3.73 -6.09 1.04
N LYS A 37 2.99 -6.55 2.05
CA LYS A 37 3.04 -7.94 2.51
C LYS A 37 2.28 -8.78 1.49
N VAL A 38 2.95 -9.74 0.85
CA VAL A 38 2.36 -10.53 -0.25
C VAL A 38 1.96 -11.94 0.18
N GLU A 39 2.66 -12.52 1.14
CA GLU A 39 2.37 -13.84 1.71
C GLU A 39 3.10 -14.01 3.05
N GLU A 40 2.84 -15.14 3.71
CA GLU A 40 3.59 -15.65 4.86
C GLU A 40 4.27 -16.95 4.44
N ASP A 41 5.54 -17.13 4.76
CA ASP A 41 6.28 -18.34 4.43
C ASP A 41 5.95 -19.51 5.38
N ASP A 42 6.47 -20.71 5.08
CA ASP A 42 6.24 -21.93 5.88
C ASP A 42 6.75 -21.82 7.34
N GLU A 43 7.60 -20.84 7.64
CA GLU A 43 8.16 -20.59 8.98
C GLU A 43 7.39 -19.49 9.74
N GLY A 44 6.37 -18.89 9.11
CA GLY A 44 5.56 -17.83 9.70
C GLY A 44 6.16 -16.43 9.53
N ASN A 45 7.11 -16.23 8.60
CA ASN A 45 7.67 -14.91 8.33
C ASN A 45 6.90 -14.19 7.22
N ASP A 46 6.78 -12.87 7.36
CA ASP A 46 6.20 -12.02 6.33
C ASP A 46 7.12 -11.92 5.10
N VAL A 47 6.57 -12.28 3.93
CA VAL A 47 7.22 -12.02 2.65
C VAL A 47 6.80 -10.63 2.17
N LEU A 48 7.77 -9.71 2.12
CA LEU A 48 7.54 -8.31 1.77
C LEU A 48 8.05 -7.98 0.37
N ARG A 49 7.24 -7.29 -0.43
CA ARG A 49 7.61 -6.74 -1.73
C ARG A 49 7.82 -5.24 -1.64
N ARG A 50 9.02 -4.77 -2.02
CA ARG A 50 9.35 -3.33 -2.12
C ARG A 50 9.15 -2.83 -3.54
N ILE A 51 8.34 -1.79 -3.70
CA ILE A 51 7.95 -1.23 -5.00
C ILE A 51 8.40 0.23 -5.02
N PRO A 52 9.39 0.62 -5.85
CA PRO A 52 9.82 2.01 -5.95
C PRO A 52 8.64 2.91 -6.34
N GLY A 53 8.45 4.05 -5.66
CA GLY A 53 7.33 4.94 -5.92
C GLY A 53 7.26 5.42 -7.37
N ARG A 54 8.41 5.58 -8.04
CA ARG A 54 8.49 5.92 -9.48
C ARG A 54 7.89 4.86 -10.43
N ARG A 55 7.70 3.62 -9.96
CA ARG A 55 7.07 2.54 -10.73
C ARG A 55 5.59 2.40 -10.40
N VAL A 56 5.09 3.06 -9.36
CA VAL A 56 3.69 2.96 -8.96
C VAL A 56 2.86 3.87 -9.84
N TYR A 57 1.82 3.30 -10.45
CA TYR A 57 0.84 4.06 -11.23
C TYR A 57 -0.22 4.65 -10.31
N TYR A 58 -0.79 3.86 -9.41
CA TYR A 58 -1.71 4.33 -8.38
C TYR A 58 -1.83 3.35 -7.21
N VAL A 59 -2.33 3.88 -6.09
CA VAL A 59 -2.75 3.13 -4.91
C VAL A 59 -4.20 3.51 -4.60
N GLU A 60 -5.01 2.51 -4.31
CA GLU A 60 -6.40 2.67 -3.85
C GLU A 60 -6.53 2.04 -2.47
N GLU A 61 -7.09 2.77 -1.50
CA GLU A 61 -7.30 2.30 -0.14
C GLU A 61 -8.75 2.56 0.28
N THR A 62 -9.42 1.51 0.75
CA THR A 62 -10.67 1.61 1.50
C THR A 62 -10.37 1.44 2.97
N ARG A 63 -10.45 2.56 3.71
CA ARG A 63 -10.39 2.57 5.17
C ARG A 63 -11.79 2.70 5.75
N ARG A 64 -12.04 2.06 6.88
CA ARG A 64 -13.26 2.38 7.62
C ARG A 64 -13.18 3.83 8.09
N ALA A 65 -14.28 4.55 7.95
CA ALA A 65 -14.45 5.81 8.65
C ALA A 65 -14.45 5.49 10.15
N GLU A 66 -13.30 5.58 10.80
CA GLU A 66 -13.25 5.71 12.24
C GLU A 66 -14.15 6.89 12.62
N GLU A 67 -14.97 6.76 13.67
CA GLU A 67 -15.80 7.85 14.19
C GLU A 67 -14.91 9.06 14.50
N ARG A 68 -14.71 9.94 13.50
CA ARG A 68 -13.97 11.18 13.64
C ARG A 68 -14.82 12.11 14.48
N ASN A 69 -14.69 11.99 15.80
CA ASN A 69 -14.94 13.08 16.72
C ASN A 69 -13.78 14.08 16.57
N VAL A 70 -13.72 14.73 15.40
CA VAL A 70 -12.82 15.86 15.21
C VAL A 70 -13.51 17.08 15.78
N PRO A 71 -12.99 17.70 16.87
CA PRO A 71 -13.45 19.02 17.25
C PRO A 71 -13.22 19.94 16.06
N SER A 72 -14.31 20.44 15.51
CA SER A 72 -14.33 21.52 14.52
C SER A 72 -13.55 22.70 15.07
N THR A 73 -12.27 22.78 14.72
CA THR A 73 -11.45 23.97 14.99
C THR A 73 -11.21 24.65 13.65
N TRP A 74 -12.32 25.13 13.09
CA TRP A 74 -12.33 26.21 12.11
C TRP A 74 -13.38 27.21 12.60
N ASP A 75 -13.05 27.87 13.70
CA ASP A 75 -13.65 29.14 14.09
C ASP A 75 -12.61 30.20 13.72
N TYR A 76 -12.92 31.03 12.72
CA TYR A 76 -12.15 32.21 12.34
C TYR A 76 -13.10 33.41 12.33
#